data_AF-A0A9X9WQR0-F1
#
_entry.id   AF-A0A9X9WQR0-F1
#
_cell.length_a   1.000
_cell.length_b   1.000
_cell.length_c   1.000
_cell.angle_alpha   90.00
_cell.angle_beta   90.00
_cell.angle_gamma   90.00
#
_symmetry.space_group_name_H-M   'P 1'
#
loop_
_entity.id
_entity.type
_entity.pdbx_description
1 polymer ?
#
loop_
_entity_poly.entity_id
_entity_poly.type
_entity_poly.pdbx_seq_one_letter_code
_entity_poly.pdbx_strand_id
1 'polypeptide(L)'
;MTRRGRVLAGLAVLGLAAGGYAWMDRRAAGDTPQRPVAATPAAPVGVGALGRVEPASRIRRLNQPGGMAVTRLDRLLVKEGDAVAEGALLAEFADAAQKDASVAQAEAAVAEARASLARMRAAGRPSEVEAQRARIAALVAQEDLA
;
A
#
# COMPACT_ATOMS: atom_id res chain seq x y z
N MET A 1 35.65 -98.26 -41.77
CA MET A 1 34.65 -97.78 -40.78
C MET A 1 33.27 -97.81 -41.42
N THR A 2 32.35 -98.59 -40.86
CA THR A 2 31.04 -98.92 -41.44
C THR A 2 30.09 -97.72 -41.41
N ARG A 3 29.27 -97.53 -42.47
CA ARG A 3 28.37 -96.38 -42.67
C ARG A 3 27.48 -96.06 -41.45
N ARG A 4 27.15 -97.06 -40.64
CA ARG A 4 26.33 -96.93 -39.42
C ARG A 4 27.02 -96.13 -38.30
N GLY A 5 28.35 -96.22 -38.17
CA GLY A 5 29.10 -95.46 -37.16
C GLY A 5 29.15 -93.96 -37.43
N ARG A 6 29.12 -93.55 -38.70
CA ARG A 6 29.10 -92.12 -39.08
C ARG A 6 27.76 -91.46 -38.80
N VAL A 7 26.65 -92.21 -38.92
CA VAL A 7 25.30 -91.71 -38.61
C VAL A 7 25.11 -91.50 -37.12
N LEU A 8 25.59 -92.44 -36.28
CA LEU A 8 25.53 -92.29 -34.83
C LEU A 8 26.43 -91.14 -34.32
N ALA A 9 27.61 -90.97 -34.90
CA ALA A 9 28.47 -89.83 -34.58
C ALA A 9 27.83 -88.49 -34.97
N GLY A 10 27.16 -88.43 -36.13
CA GLY A 10 26.44 -87.22 -36.56
C GLY A 10 25.31 -86.81 -35.61
N LEU A 11 24.51 -87.77 -35.14
CA LEU A 11 23.43 -87.52 -34.17
C LEU A 11 23.95 -87.06 -32.81
N ALA A 12 25.08 -87.61 -32.33
CA ALA A 12 25.68 -87.17 -31.08
C ALA A 12 26.17 -85.72 -31.14
N VAL A 13 26.78 -85.31 -32.26
CA VAL A 13 27.22 -83.92 -32.46
C VAL A 13 26.03 -82.96 -32.54
N LEU A 14 24.94 -83.37 -33.19
CA LEU A 14 23.71 -82.56 -33.28
C LEU A 14 23.03 -82.39 -31.91
N GLY A 15 23.00 -83.44 -31.09
CA GLY A 15 22.49 -83.37 -29.72
C GLY A 15 23.32 -82.45 -28.82
N LEU A 16 24.66 -82.51 -28.93
CA LEU A 16 25.56 -81.63 -28.20
C LEU A 16 25.45 -80.16 -28.64
N ALA A 17 25.28 -79.92 -29.95
CA ALA A 17 25.09 -78.57 -30.47
C ALA A 17 23.75 -77.96 -30.01
N ALA A 18 22.66 -78.73 -30.06
CA ALA A 18 21.35 -78.29 -29.59
C ALA A 18 21.33 -78.04 -28.07
N GLY A 19 21.95 -78.94 -27.30
CA GLY A 19 22.10 -78.79 -25.85
C GLY A 19 22.94 -77.56 -25.47
N GLY A 20 24.04 -77.31 -26.19
CA GLY A 20 24.88 -76.13 -25.99
C GLY A 20 24.16 -74.82 -26.31
N TYR A 21 23.38 -74.79 -27.38
CA TYR A 21 22.59 -73.62 -27.77
C TYR A 21 21.53 -73.28 -26.71
N ALA A 22 20.78 -74.28 -26.24
CA ALA A 22 19.75 -74.07 -25.22
C ALA A 22 20.32 -73.62 -23.85
N TRP A 23 21.54 -74.02 -23.52
CA TRP A 23 22.21 -73.58 -22.29
C TRP A 23 22.71 -72.13 -22.38
N MET A 24 23.15 -71.69 -23.56
CA MET A 24 23.62 -70.32 -23.78
C MET A 24 22.46 -69.31 -23.73
N ASP A 25 21.29 -69.67 -24.27
CA ASP A 25 20.08 -68.83 -24.20
C ASP A 25 19.61 -68.62 -22.76
N ARG A 26 19.69 -69.65 -21.92
CA ARG A 26 19.32 -69.53 -20.49
C ARG A 26 20.31 -68.68 -19.69
N ARG A 27 21.57 -68.54 -20.11
CA ARG A 27 22.52 -67.60 -19.50
C ARG A 27 22.31 -66.15 -19.95
N ALA A 28 21.78 -65.94 -21.16
CA ALA A 28 21.43 -64.61 -21.64
C ALA A 28 20.23 -64.01 -20.89
N ALA A 29 19.34 -64.85 -20.34
CA ALA A 29 18.24 -64.46 -19.47
C ALA A 29 18.64 -64.23 -18.00
N GLY A 30 19.91 -63.90 -17.73
CA GLY A 30 20.35 -63.47 -16.40
C GLY A 30 19.91 -62.04 -16.11
N ASP A 31 19.05 -61.87 -15.10
CA ASP A 31 18.62 -60.58 -14.55
C ASP A 31 19.82 -59.64 -14.40
N THR A 32 19.85 -58.58 -15.20
CA THR A 32 20.84 -57.53 -15.04
C THR A 32 20.43 -56.73 -13.81
N PRO A 33 21.21 -56.67 -12.71
CA PRO A 33 20.81 -55.96 -11.51
C PRO A 33 20.67 -54.46 -11.86
N GLN A 34 19.43 -54.01 -11.90
CA GLN A 34 19.08 -52.63 -12.24
C GLN A 34 19.62 -51.73 -11.13
N ARG A 35 20.63 -50.91 -11.46
CA ARG A 35 21.28 -50.00 -10.51
C ARG A 35 20.21 -49.06 -9.91
N PRO A 36 20.06 -48.97 -8.57
CA PRO A 36 19.08 -48.07 -7.99
C PRO A 36 19.45 -46.63 -8.37
N VAL A 37 18.60 -45.98 -9.14
CA VAL A 37 18.72 -44.56 -9.44
C VAL A 37 18.36 -43.82 -8.15
N ALA A 38 19.32 -43.07 -7.59
CA ALA A 38 19.07 -42.26 -6.41
C ALA A 38 17.95 -41.27 -6.72
N ALA A 39 16.85 -41.33 -5.96
CA ALA A 39 15.72 -40.44 -6.12
C ALA A 39 16.16 -39.01 -5.80
N THR A 40 16.04 -38.11 -6.76
CA THR A 40 16.20 -36.67 -6.54
C THR A 40 15.19 -36.24 -5.47
N PRO A 41 15.61 -35.53 -4.40
CA PRO A 41 14.67 -35.06 -3.39
C PRO A 41 13.61 -34.21 -4.07
N ALA A 42 12.34 -34.60 -3.87
CA ALA A 42 11.20 -33.89 -4.44
C ALA A 42 11.26 -32.42 -3.98
N ALA A 43 11.16 -31.49 -4.92
CA ALA A 43 11.09 -30.07 -4.60
C ALA A 43 9.94 -29.86 -3.59
N PRO A 44 10.12 -28.99 -2.58
CA PRO A 44 9.07 -28.73 -1.61
C PRO A 44 7.79 -28.32 -2.33
N VAL A 45 6.67 -28.95 -1.95
CA VAL A 45 5.36 -28.68 -2.54
C VAL A 45 5.01 -27.22 -2.23
N GLY A 46 5.00 -26.38 -3.26
CA GLY A 46 4.63 -24.97 -3.12
C GLY A 46 3.16 -24.83 -2.78
N VAL A 47 2.84 -23.96 -1.82
CA VAL A 47 1.45 -23.61 -1.50
C VAL A 47 1.04 -22.45 -2.41
N GLY A 48 0.07 -22.70 -3.29
CA GLY A 48 -0.57 -21.67 -4.09
C GLY A 48 -1.69 -21.00 -3.32
N ALA A 49 -1.76 -19.67 -3.34
CA ALA A 49 -2.88 -18.90 -2.82
C ALA A 49 -3.39 -17.95 -3.90
N LEU A 50 -4.71 -17.82 -4.00
CA LEU A 50 -5.37 -16.80 -4.81
C LEU A 50 -5.76 -15.63 -3.91
N GLY A 51 -5.64 -14.42 -4.42
CA GLY A 51 -5.95 -13.20 -3.69
C GLY A 51 -6.26 -12.03 -4.62
N ARG A 52 -6.58 -10.89 -4.01
CA ARG A 52 -6.81 -9.63 -4.72
C ARG A 52 -5.86 -8.57 -4.16
N VAL A 53 -5.38 -7.70 -5.04
CA VAL A 53 -4.60 -6.53 -4.63
C VAL A 53 -5.58 -5.44 -4.21
N GLU A 54 -5.45 -4.97 -2.97
CA GLU A 54 -6.16 -3.80 -2.49
C GLU A 54 -5.20 -2.61 -2.32
N PRO A 55 -5.68 -1.37 -2.52
CA PRO A 55 -4.90 -0.20 -2.20
C PRO A 55 -4.45 -0.22 -0.74
N ALA A 56 -3.17 0.10 -0.48
CA ALA A 56 -2.65 0.21 0.88
C ALA A 56 -3.35 1.32 1.69
N SER A 57 -3.97 2.29 1.01
CA SER A 57 -4.69 3.42 1.62
C SER A 57 -6.13 3.51 1.12
N ARG A 58 -6.96 4.27 1.84
CA ARG A 58 -8.32 4.60 1.38
C ARG A 58 -8.32 5.54 0.19
N ILE A 59 -9.30 5.37 -0.69
CA ILE A 59 -9.62 6.33 -1.76
C ILE A 59 -10.18 7.59 -1.11
N ARG A 60 -9.52 8.73 -1.32
CA ARG A 60 -9.98 10.04 -0.85
C ARG A 60 -10.71 10.77 -1.97
N ARG A 61 -11.91 11.27 -1.68
CA ARG A 61 -12.66 12.14 -2.58
C ARG A 61 -12.48 13.58 -2.09
N LEU A 62 -11.87 14.41 -2.91
CA LEU A 62 -11.62 15.82 -2.59
C LEU A 62 -12.79 16.65 -3.09
N ASN A 63 -13.28 17.55 -2.25
CA ASN A 63 -14.36 18.49 -2.55
C ASN A 63 -13.92 19.90 -2.20
N GLN A 64 -14.67 20.90 -2.68
CA GLN A 64 -14.41 22.29 -2.36
C GLN A 64 -14.47 22.54 -0.84
N PRO A 65 -13.48 23.26 -0.27
CA PRO A 65 -13.57 23.75 1.09
C PRO A 65 -14.54 24.94 1.13
N GLY A 66 -15.78 24.70 1.57
CA GLY A 66 -16.77 25.77 1.81
C GLY A 66 -18.20 25.42 1.42
N GLY A 67 -18.87 24.61 2.25
CA GLY A 67 -20.35 24.51 2.31
C GLY A 67 -21.12 24.57 0.98
N MET A 68 -22.14 25.42 0.93
CA MET A 68 -23.10 25.55 -0.19
C MET A 68 -22.60 26.43 -1.33
N ALA A 69 -21.42 27.06 -1.21
CA ALA A 69 -20.89 27.93 -2.25
C ALA A 69 -20.25 27.05 -3.33
N VAL A 70 -20.95 26.81 -4.43
CA VAL A 70 -20.37 26.12 -5.59
C VAL A 70 -19.44 27.07 -6.32
N THR A 71 -18.15 26.89 -6.15
CA THR A 71 -17.10 27.65 -6.86
C THR A 71 -16.52 26.80 -7.97
N ARG A 72 -16.33 27.43 -9.13
CA ARG A 72 -15.67 26.85 -10.30
C ARG A 72 -14.16 26.76 -10.09
N LEU A 73 -13.54 25.68 -10.59
CA LEU A 73 -12.09 25.60 -10.72
C LEU A 73 -11.58 26.59 -11.77
N ASP A 74 -10.59 27.39 -11.42
CA ASP A 74 -9.88 28.25 -12.37
C ASP A 74 -8.78 27.47 -13.08
N ARG A 75 -7.97 26.73 -12.30
CA ARG A 75 -6.84 25.95 -12.82
C ARG A 75 -6.78 24.57 -12.15
N LEU A 76 -6.48 23.55 -12.95
CA LEU A 76 -6.12 22.21 -12.48
C LEU A 76 -4.64 21.99 -12.78
N LEU A 77 -3.84 21.73 -11.75
CA LEU A 77 -2.37 21.67 -11.84
C LEU A 77 -1.83 20.24 -11.93
N VAL A 78 -2.72 19.25 -11.98
CA VAL A 78 -2.39 17.82 -12.03
C VAL A 78 -3.13 17.15 -13.18
N LYS A 79 -2.58 16.02 -13.64
CA LYS A 79 -3.21 15.16 -14.64
C LYS A 79 -3.62 13.83 -14.02
N GLU A 80 -4.51 13.14 -14.71
CA GLU A 80 -4.91 11.79 -14.32
C GLU A 80 -3.69 10.85 -14.35
N GLY A 81 -3.50 10.09 -13.27
CA GLY A 81 -2.37 9.18 -13.11
C GLY A 81 -1.11 9.80 -12.47
N ASP A 82 -1.09 11.11 -12.22
CA ASP A 82 0.04 11.76 -11.55
C ASP A 82 0.18 11.30 -10.09
N ALA A 83 1.43 11.08 -9.67
CA ALA A 83 1.75 10.81 -8.28
C ALA A 83 1.78 12.13 -7.48
N VAL A 84 0.94 12.25 -6.45
CA VAL A 84 0.83 13.45 -5.61
C VAL A 84 1.24 13.15 -4.17
N ALA A 85 1.95 14.10 -3.56
CA ALA A 85 2.33 14.06 -2.15
C ALA A 85 1.33 14.81 -1.27
N GLU A 86 1.38 14.58 0.04
CA GLU A 86 0.59 15.33 1.01
C GLU A 86 0.96 16.83 0.96
N GLY A 87 -0.06 17.69 0.96
CA GLY A 87 0.11 19.15 0.89
C GLY A 87 0.39 19.70 -0.51
N ALA A 88 0.46 18.86 -1.54
CA ALA A 88 0.65 19.32 -2.91
C ALA A 88 -0.55 20.19 -3.39
N LEU A 89 -0.26 21.28 -4.09
CA LEU A 89 -1.27 22.13 -4.71
C LEU A 89 -1.83 21.42 -5.95
N LEU A 90 -3.10 21.03 -5.89
CA LEU A 90 -3.75 20.27 -6.96
C LEU A 90 -4.52 21.17 -7.94
N ALA A 91 -5.17 22.21 -7.42
CA ALA A 91 -6.04 23.08 -8.19
C ALA A 91 -6.20 24.44 -7.51
N GLU A 92 -6.59 25.42 -8.30
CA GLU A 92 -6.95 26.75 -7.83
C GLU A 92 -8.40 27.06 -8.19
N PHE A 93 -9.11 27.65 -7.24
CA PHE A 93 -10.51 28.04 -7.40
C PHE A 93 -10.59 29.48 -7.91
N ALA A 94 -11.62 29.78 -8.72
CA ALA A 94 -11.81 31.11 -9.31
C ALA A 94 -12.08 32.22 -8.28
N ASP A 95 -12.49 31.87 -7.05
CA ASP A 95 -12.74 32.81 -5.97
C ASP A 95 -11.52 33.10 -5.08
N ALA A 96 -10.35 32.52 -5.40
CA ALA A 96 -9.13 32.67 -4.60
C ALA A 96 -8.77 34.14 -4.36
N ALA A 97 -8.70 34.96 -5.42
CA ALA A 97 -8.37 36.38 -5.31
C ALA A 97 -9.38 37.16 -4.45
N GLN A 98 -10.67 36.79 -4.50
CA GLN A 98 -11.69 37.44 -3.69
C GLN A 98 -11.57 37.05 -2.21
N LYS A 99 -11.20 35.79 -1.93
CA LYS A 99 -10.90 35.33 -0.57
C LYS A 99 -9.65 36.00 -0.02
N ASP A 100 -8.60 36.14 -0.82
CA ASP A 100 -7.37 36.82 -0.42
C ASP A 100 -7.64 38.29 -0.07
N ALA A 101 -8.45 38.98 -0.88
CA ALA A 101 -8.89 40.34 -0.58
C ALA A 101 -9.73 40.40 0.71
N SER A 102 -10.62 39.43 0.93
CA SER A 102 -11.43 39.36 2.15
C SER A 102 -10.58 39.12 3.40
N VAL A 103 -9.53 38.31 3.30
CA VAL A 103 -8.56 38.08 4.38
C VAL A 103 -7.80 39.37 4.68
N ALA A 104 -7.27 40.04 3.66
CA ALA A 104 -6.54 41.30 3.83
C ALA A 104 -7.40 42.39 4.49
N GLN A 105 -8.68 42.51 4.09
CA GLN A 105 -9.62 43.43 4.71
C GLN A 105 -9.87 43.08 6.20
N ALA A 106 -10.05 41.80 6.51
CA ALA A 106 -10.27 41.36 7.88
C ALA A 106 -9.04 41.61 8.77
N GLU A 107 -7.83 41.38 8.25
CA GLU A 107 -6.58 41.67 8.95
C GLU A 107 -6.41 43.16 9.24
N ALA A 108 -6.73 44.03 8.27
CA ALA A 108 -6.71 45.47 8.46
C ALA A 108 -7.69 45.93 9.55
N ALA A 109 -8.91 45.39 9.56
CA ALA A 109 -9.91 45.67 10.60
C ALA A 109 -9.44 45.23 12.00
N VAL A 110 -8.78 44.07 12.09
CA VAL A 110 -8.18 43.59 13.35
C VAL A 110 -7.06 44.52 13.81
N ALA A 111 -6.21 45.01 12.90
CA ALA A 111 -5.14 45.94 13.24
C ALA A 111 -5.69 47.27 13.77
N GLU A 112 -6.72 47.83 13.12
CA GLU A 112 -7.40 49.05 13.57
C GLU A 112 -8.03 48.88 14.96
N ALA A 113 -8.76 47.79 15.17
CA ALA A 113 -9.40 47.49 16.44
C ALA A 113 -8.35 47.36 17.57
N ARG A 114 -7.22 46.70 17.30
CA ARG A 114 -6.11 46.60 18.26
C ARG A 114 -5.49 47.97 18.56
N ALA A 115 -5.30 48.82 17.55
CA ALA A 115 -4.77 50.17 17.75
C ALA A 115 -5.75 51.04 18.56
N SER A 116 -7.05 50.93 18.29
CA SER A 116 -8.09 51.62 19.06
C SER A 116 -8.10 51.17 20.52
N LEU A 117 -8.01 49.85 20.76
CA LEU A 117 -7.90 49.30 22.10
C LEU A 117 -6.64 49.78 22.83
N ALA A 118 -5.50 49.83 22.15
CA ALA A 118 -4.25 50.35 22.72
C ALA A 118 -4.37 51.84 23.08
N ARG A 119 -4.97 52.66 22.21
CA ARG A 119 -5.24 54.07 22.49
C ARG A 119 -6.17 54.25 23.68
N MET A 120 -7.27 53.48 23.77
CA MET A 120 -8.19 53.55 24.92
C MET A 120 -7.49 53.14 26.22
N ARG A 121 -6.66 52.10 26.20
CA ARG A 121 -5.87 51.68 27.37
C ARG A 121 -4.84 52.72 27.80
N ALA A 122 -4.21 53.42 26.85
CA ALA A 122 -3.23 54.46 27.13
C ALA A 122 -3.84 55.81 27.51
N ALA A 123 -5.02 56.14 26.96
CA ALA A 123 -5.71 57.42 27.19
C ALA A 123 -6.42 57.48 28.54
N GLY A 124 -6.76 56.35 29.16
CA GLY A 124 -7.30 56.33 30.51
C GLY A 124 -6.26 56.81 31.52
N ARG A 125 -6.46 57.98 32.13
CA ARG A 125 -5.67 58.35 33.31
C ARG A 125 -5.93 57.32 34.40
N PRO A 126 -4.90 56.75 35.07
CA PRO A 126 -5.10 55.78 36.13
C PRO A 126 -6.09 56.26 37.20
N SER A 127 -6.05 57.56 37.52
CA SER A 127 -6.99 58.22 38.44
C SER A 127 -8.45 58.19 37.98
N GLU A 128 -8.72 58.32 36.68
CA GLU A 128 -10.08 58.28 36.13
C GLU A 128 -10.62 56.84 36.14
N VAL A 129 -9.77 55.85 35.85
CA VAL A 129 -10.12 54.43 35.96
C VAL A 129 -10.44 54.06 37.40
N GLU A 130 -9.61 54.48 38.36
CA GLU A 130 -9.86 54.24 39.79
C GLU A 130 -11.13 54.97 40.28
N ALA A 131 -11.40 56.19 39.82
CA ALA A 131 -12.63 56.90 40.15
C ALA A 131 -13.88 56.19 39.62
N GLN A 132 -13.83 55.61 38.41
CA GLN A 132 -14.95 54.82 37.88
C GLN A 132 -15.12 53.49 38.63
N ARG A 133 -14.01 52.82 39.00
CA ARG A 133 -14.05 51.60 39.83
C ARG A 133 -14.70 51.87 41.19
N ALA A 134 -14.30 52.95 41.86
CA ALA A 134 -14.88 53.35 43.14
C ALA A 134 -16.39 53.65 43.01
N ARG A 135 -16.80 54.29 41.90
CA ARG A 135 -18.21 54.60 41.63
C ARG A 135 -19.04 53.33 41.40
N ILE A 136 -18.50 52.36 40.65
CA ILE A 136 -19.13 51.04 40.47
C ILE A 136 -19.24 50.30 41.81
N ALA A 137 -18.18 50.27 42.61
CA ALA A 137 -18.21 49.63 43.92
C ALA A 137 -19.26 50.24 44.87
N ALA A 138 -19.42 51.56 44.84
CA ALA A 138 -20.46 52.24 45.60
C ALA A 138 -21.88 51.89 45.13
N LEU A 139 -22.10 51.75 43.82
CA LEU A 139 -23.40 51.34 43.27
C LEU A 139 -23.74 49.88 43.61
N VAL A 140 -22.78 48.97 43.53
CA VAL A 140 -22.96 47.56 43.94
C VAL A 140 -23.31 47.48 45.42
N ALA A 141 -22.59 48.21 46.27
CA ALA A 141 -22.88 48.26 47.70
C ALA A 141 -24.27 48.85 48.00
N GLN A 142 -24.80 49.73 47.15
CA GLN A 142 -26.18 50.22 47.28
C GLN A 142 -27.21 49.18 46.86
N GLU A 143 -26.93 48.38 45.83
CA GLU A 143 -27.77 47.24 45.42
C GLU A 143 -27.81 46.16 46.50
N ASP A 144 -26.67 45.80 47.09
CA ASP A 144 -26.58 44.76 48.12
C ASP A 144 -27.28 45.15 49.44
N LEU A 145 -27.47 46.45 49.67
CA LEU A 145 -28.16 47.00 50.83
C LEU A 145 -29.68 47.19 50.59
N ALA A 146 -30.15 47.04 49.35
CA ALA A 146 -31.56 47.16 48.96
C ALA A 146 -32.28 45.81 48.99
#